data_AF-A0A522R8R1-F1
#
_entry.id   AF-A0A522R8R1-F1
#
_cell.length_a   1.000
_cell.length_b   1.000
_cell.length_c   1.000
_cell.angle_alpha   90.00
_cell.angle_beta   90.00
_cell.angle_gamma   90.00
#
_symmetry.space_group_name_H-M   'P 1'
#
loop_
_entity.id
_entity.type
_entity.pdbx_description
1 polymer ?
#
loop_
_entity_poly.entity_id
_entity_poly.type
_entity_poly.pdbx_seq_one_letter_code
_entity_poly.pdbx_strand_id
1 'polypeptide(L)' 'MQKDNIFIHETAIIEEGAEIGAGTKIWHFSHIMKGARLGNDCNIGQNVVVSPEVILGNNVKV' A
#
# COMPACT_ATOMS: atom_id res chain seq x y z
N MET A 1 16.50 6.80 14.28
CA MET A 1 15.03 6.60 14.19
C MET A 1 14.66 6.79 12.73
N GLN A 2 14.51 5.69 11.98
CA GLN A 2 14.20 5.76 10.55
C GLN A 2 12.73 6.13 10.39
N LYS A 3 12.49 7.22 9.65
CA LYS A 3 11.16 7.61 9.18
C LYS A 3 10.50 6.42 8.47
N ASP A 4 9.21 6.25 8.71
CA ASP A 4 8.34 5.28 8.06
C ASP A 4 8.59 5.27 6.55
N ASN A 5 9.43 4.35 6.08
CA ASN A 5 10.02 4.42 4.75
C ASN A 5 9.03 3.84 3.73
N ILE A 6 7.89 4.51 3.59
CA ILE A 6 6.84 4.16 2.64
C ILE A 6 7.26 4.70 1.28
N PHE A 7 7.19 3.85 0.26
CA PHE A 7 7.35 4.26 -1.12
C PHE A 7 6.00 4.19 -1.83
N ILE A 8 5.57 5.29 -2.42
CA ILE A 8 4.35 5.35 -3.23
C ILE A 8 4.76 5.97 -4.56
N HIS A 9 4.59 5.22 -5.65
CA HIS A 9 4.83 5.77 -6.97
C HIS A 9 3.85 6.91 -7.27
N GLU A 10 4.28 7.96 -7.98
CA GLU A 10 3.47 9.15 -8.27
C GLU A 10 2.16 8.85 -9.03
N THR A 11 2.11 7.73 -9.76
CA THR A 11 0.93 7.29 -10.50
C THR A 11 0.00 6.39 -9.68
N ALA A 12 0.41 5.97 -8.49
CA ALA A 12 -0.43 5.13 -7.64
C ALA A 12 -1.53 5.99 -7.02
N ILE A 13 -2.76 5.46 -6.99
CA ILE A 13 -3.92 6.13 -6.43
C ILE A 13 -4.18 5.51 -5.05
N ILE A 14 -4.08 6.35 -4.02
CA ILE A 14 -4.41 5.97 -2.64
C ILE A 14 -5.63 6.77 -2.23
N GLU A 15 -6.74 6.07 -1.97
CA GLU A 15 -7.96 6.72 -1.50
C GLU A 15 -7.87 7.11 -0.03
N GLU A 16 -8.66 8.12 0.35
CA GLU A 16 -8.74 8.59 1.73
C GLU A 16 -9.13 7.47 2.70
N GLY A 17 -8.44 7.40 3.84
CA GLY A 17 -8.67 6.39 4.86
C GLY A 17 -7.96 5.05 4.61
N ALA A 18 -7.19 4.91 3.53
CA ALA A 18 -6.26 3.79 3.41
C ALA A 18 -5.09 3.94 4.42
N GLU A 19 -4.75 2.85 5.09
CA GLU A 19 -3.66 2.78 6.05
C GLU A 19 -2.48 2.00 5.42
N ILE A 20 -1.29 2.59 5.42
CA ILE A 20 -0.09 1.98 4.84
C ILE A 20 0.97 1.84 5.93
N GLY A 21 1.36 0.60 6.22
CA GLY A 21 2.39 0.27 7.19
C GLY A 21 3.79 0.70 6.74
N ALA A 22 4.69 0.83 7.70
CA ALA A 22 6.07 1.25 7.46
C ALA A 22 6.81 0.27 6.53
N GLY A 23 7.70 0.79 5.69
CA GLY A 23 8.49 -0.03 4.77
C GLY A 23 7.73 -0.55 3.55
N THR A 24 6.41 -0.34 3.48
CA THR A 24 5.58 -0.78 2.36
C THR A 24 5.86 0.03 1.09
N LYS A 25 5.95 -0.68 -0.03
CA LYS A 25 6.20 -0.12 -1.36
C LYS A 25 5.01 -0.37 -2.27
N ILE A 26 4.53 0.69 -2.91
CA ILE A 26 3.42 0.67 -3.84
C ILE A 26 3.91 1.17 -5.20
N TRP A 27 3.86 0.29 -6.20
CA TRP A 27 4.37 0.57 -7.53
C TRP A 27 3.30 1.16 -8.46
N HIS A 28 3.73 1.55 -9.65
CA HIS A 28 2.99 2.26 -10.67
C HIS A 28 1.58 1.68 -10.94
N PHE A 29 0.63 2.57 -11.19
CA PHE A 29 -0.76 2.26 -11.54
C PHE A 29 -1.53 1.38 -10.54
N SER A 30 -1.04 1.24 -9.32
CA SER A 30 -1.79 0.57 -8.26
C SER A 30 -2.91 1.45 -7.72
N HIS A 31 -4.01 0.86 -7.30
CA HIS A 31 -5.14 1.54 -6.68
C HIS A 31 -5.43 0.91 -5.32
N ILE A 32 -5.18 1.67 -4.25
CA ILE A 32 -5.51 1.28 -2.88
C ILE A 32 -6.80 1.98 -2.50
N MET A 33 -7.89 1.22 -2.39
CA MET A 33 -9.22 1.78 -2.18
C MET A 33 -9.49 2.11 -0.69
N LYS A 34 -10.54 2.89 -0.47
CA LYS A 34 -10.94 3.41 0.85
C LYS A 34 -10.96 2.34 1.93
N GLY A 35 -10.33 2.65 3.07
CA GLY A 35 -10.34 1.78 4.25
C GLY A 35 -9.45 0.53 4.14
N ALA A 36 -8.73 0.33 3.03
CA ALA A 36 -7.76 -0.74 2.93
C ALA A 36 -6.61 -0.54 3.92
N ARG A 37 -6.10 -1.64 4.48
CA ARG A 37 -4.99 -1.63 5.44
C ARG A 37 -3.87 -2.53 4.94
N LEU A 38 -2.71 -1.94 4.70
CA LEU A 38 -1.51 -2.65 4.30
C LEU A 38 -0.58 -2.69 5.51
N GLY A 39 -0.20 -3.89 5.95
CA GLY A 39 0.78 -4.07 7.01
C GLY A 39 2.18 -3.57 6.63
N ASN A 40 3.14 -3.75 7.53
CA ASN A 40 4.52 -3.31 7.32
C ASN A 40 5.24 -4.17 6.26
N ASP A 41 6.23 -3.58 5.60
CA ASP A 41 7.13 -4.24 4.65
C ASP A 41 6.42 -4.96 3.48
N CYS A 42 5.24 -4.48 3.07
CA CYS A 42 4.54 -5.03 1.91
C CYS A 42 5.14 -4.53 0.59
N ASN A 43 4.93 -5.30 -0.48
CA ASN A 43 5.32 -4.92 -1.84
C ASN A 43 4.12 -5.12 -2.79
N ILE A 44 3.53 -4.01 -3.22
CA ILE A 44 2.36 -3.98 -4.09
C ILE A 44 2.84 -3.69 -5.50
N GLY A 45 2.82 -4.73 -6.35
CA GLY A 45 3.27 -4.70 -7.73
C GLY A 45 2.50 -3.72 -8.62
N GLN A 46 2.95 -3.59 -9.86
CA GLN A 46 2.31 -2.70 -10.83
C GLN A 46 0.86 -3.11 -11.12
N ASN A 47 -0.04 -2.13 -11.27
CA ASN A 47 -1.43 -2.34 -11.67
C ASN A 47 -2.25 -3.22 -10.69
N VAL A 48 -1.88 -3.26 -9.41
CA VAL A 48 -2.62 -3.99 -8.37
C VAL A 48 -3.78 -3.14 -7.86
N VAL A 49 -4.94 -3.76 -7.67
CA VAL A 49 -6.10 -3.14 -7.01
C VAL A 49 -6.32 -3.81 -5.66
N VAL A 50 -6.30 -3.01 -4.59
CA VAL A 50 -6.70 -3.45 -3.24
C VAL A 50 -8.09 -2.88 -2.96
N SER A 51 -9.09 -3.76 -2.93
CA SER A 51 -10.50 -3.39 -2.74
C SER A 51 -10.78 -2.76 -1.36
N PRO A 52 -11.95 -2.10 -1.18
CA PRO A 52 -12.26 -1.41 0.07
C PRO A 52 -12.20 -2.35 1.27
N GLU A 53 -11.72 -1.82 2.41
CA GLU A 53 -11.65 -2.52 3.70
C GLU A 53 -10.81 -3.82 3.72
N VAL A 54 -10.07 -4.14 2.65
CA VAL A 54 -9.15 -5.29 2.61
C VAL A 54 -7.99 -5.06 3.57
N ILE A 55 -7.62 -6.12 4.29
CA ILE A 55 -6.49 -6.12 5.22
C ILE A 55 -5.40 -7.06 4.68
N LEU A 56 -4.23 -6.49 4.35
CA LEU A 56 -3.01 -7.24 4.12
C LEU A 56 -2.16 -7.21 5.40
N GLY A 57 -1.66 -8.39 5.81
CA GLY A 57 -0.72 -8.51 6.92
C GLY A 57 0.66 -7.93 6.62
N ASN A 58 1.65 -8.26 7.45
CA ASN A 58 3.02 -7.78 7.24
C ASN A 58 3.78 -8.67 6.23
N ASN A 59 4.74 -8.09 5.50
CA ASN A 59 5.63 -8.77 4.56
C ASN A 59 4.90 -9.53 3.44
N VAL A 60 3.76 -8.99 2.99
CA VAL A 60 2.97 -9.55 1.88
C VAL A 60 3.46 -8.98 0.55
N LYS A 61 3.50 -9.82 -0.48
CA LYS A 61 3.83 -9.43 -1.86
C LYS A 61 2.66 -9.77 -2.76
N VAL A 62 2.16 -8.79 -3.50
CA VAL A 62 1.01 -8.91 -4.41
C VAL A 62 1.44 -8.48 -5.80
#